data_AF-A0A7Y5QC94-F1
#
_entry.id   AF-A0A7Y5QC94-F1
#
_cell.length_a   1.000
_cell.length_b   1.000
_cell.length_c   1.000
_cell.angle_alpha   90.00
_cell.angle_beta   90.00
_cell.angle_gamma   90.00
#
_symmetry.space_group_name_H-M   'P 1'
#
loop_
_entity.id
_entity.type
_entity.pdbx_description
1 polymer ?
#
loop_
_entity_poly.entity_id
_entity_poly.type
_entity_poly.pdbx_seq_one_letter_code
_entity_poly.pdbx_strand_id
1 'polypeptide(L)'
;MATKTASETPARKTGQINSFQVMFAVILAVVLILAINFSSRISAAQPLQEAFSRVQNEIDALEAEHARLTALRDYVMSDPYVERWARDDGKMIRPGEVLYVPVPSGVEVEEVVPPPVVLADIQTSEDEVQTWELWWGLFFDSPAPNF
;
A
#
# COMPACT_ATOMS: atom_id res chain seq x y z
N MET A 1 6.70 -29.23 -98.56
CA MET A 1 7.03 -27.80 -98.38
C MET A 1 6.06 -27.25 -97.35
N ALA A 2 6.51 -26.99 -96.13
CA ALA A 2 5.70 -26.40 -95.06
C ALA A 2 6.45 -25.19 -94.52
N THR A 3 5.87 -24.00 -94.66
CA THR A 3 6.42 -22.75 -94.15
C THR A 3 5.93 -22.54 -92.71
N LYS A 4 6.89 -22.49 -91.79
CA LYS A 4 6.71 -22.20 -90.36
C LYS A 4 6.59 -20.69 -90.19
N THR A 5 5.42 -20.18 -89.82
CA THR A 5 5.22 -18.79 -89.40
C THR A 5 5.65 -18.62 -87.94
N ALA A 6 6.65 -17.78 -87.74
CA ALA A 6 7.15 -17.25 -86.47
C ALA A 6 6.09 -16.29 -85.87
N SER A 7 5.54 -16.58 -84.69
CA SER A 7 5.90 -16.04 -83.37
C SER A 7 5.78 -14.51 -83.23
N GLU A 8 4.74 -14.04 -82.56
CA GLU A 8 4.77 -12.78 -81.79
C GLU A 8 4.02 -12.98 -80.47
N THR A 9 4.74 -12.84 -79.36
CA THR A 9 4.17 -12.74 -78.01
C THR A 9 4.41 -11.31 -77.54
N PRO A 10 3.38 -10.56 -77.07
CA PRO A 10 3.57 -9.17 -76.72
C PRO A 10 4.44 -9.06 -75.45
N ALA A 11 5.56 -8.37 -75.58
CA ALA A 11 6.46 -8.06 -74.47
C ALA A 11 5.72 -7.21 -73.42
N ARG A 12 5.65 -7.72 -72.18
CA ARG A 12 5.17 -6.97 -71.02
C ARG A 12 6.06 -5.75 -70.83
N LYS A 13 5.48 -4.57 -71.00
CA LYS A 13 6.10 -3.27 -70.71
C LYS A 13 6.27 -3.14 -69.20
N THR A 14 7.42 -3.57 -68.68
CA THR A 14 7.86 -3.28 -67.32
C THR A 14 8.03 -1.76 -67.21
N GLY A 15 7.10 -1.12 -66.51
CA GLY A 15 7.16 0.30 -66.22
C GLY A 15 8.47 0.62 -65.53
N GLN A 16 9.27 1.49 -66.15
CA GLN A 16 10.51 1.99 -65.60
C GLN A 16 10.16 2.73 -64.31
N ILE A 17 10.49 2.10 -63.18
CA ILE A 17 10.31 2.70 -61.87
C ILE A 17 11.28 3.87 -61.82
N ASN A 18 10.74 5.09 -61.79
CA ASN A 18 11.55 6.29 -61.82
C ASN A 18 12.42 6.31 -60.55
N SER A 19 13.73 6.51 -60.67
CA SER A 19 14.67 6.41 -59.54
C SER A 19 14.32 7.40 -58.41
N PHE A 20 13.74 8.54 -58.76
CA PHE A 20 13.14 9.51 -57.83
C PHE A 20 12.01 8.93 -56.98
N GLN A 21 11.19 8.04 -57.55
CA GLN A 21 10.06 7.41 -56.87
C GLN A 21 10.55 6.40 -55.82
N VAL A 22 11.63 5.68 -56.13
CA VAL A 22 12.31 4.78 -55.18
C VAL A 22 12.96 5.60 -54.06
N MET A 23 13.65 6.69 -54.38
CA MET A 23 14.28 7.56 -53.37
C MET A 23 13.24 8.19 -52.44
N PHE A 24 12.12 8.65 -52.98
CA PHE A 24 11.01 9.18 -52.17
C PHE A 24 10.41 8.12 -51.25
N ALA A 25 10.19 6.89 -51.75
CA ALA A 25 9.69 5.79 -50.95
C ALA A 25 10.65 5.42 -49.81
N VAL A 26 11.96 5.46 -50.04
CA VAL A 26 13.00 5.20 -49.02
C VAL A 26 12.96 6.29 -47.94
N ILE A 27 12.92 7.57 -48.33
CA ILE A 27 12.83 8.69 -47.37
C ILE A 27 11.56 8.58 -46.53
N LEU A 28 10.42 8.29 -47.16
CA LEU A 28 9.14 8.13 -46.48
C LEU A 28 9.19 6.94 -45.50
N ALA A 29 9.78 5.82 -45.90
CA ALA A 29 9.97 4.66 -45.03
C ALA A 29 10.85 5.01 -43.81
N VAL A 30 11.95 5.74 -44.01
CA VAL A 30 12.82 6.19 -42.91
C VAL A 30 12.08 7.11 -41.96
N VAL A 31 11.33 8.09 -42.46
CA VAL A 31 10.52 9.01 -41.63
C VAL A 31 9.46 8.25 -40.84
N LEU A 32 8.79 7.26 -41.45
CA LEU A 32 7.79 6.43 -40.78
C LEU A 32 8.41 5.60 -39.65
N ILE A 33 9.58 4.99 -39.88
CA ILE A 33 10.33 4.23 -38.87
C ILE A 33 10.77 5.14 -37.72
N LEU A 34 11.23 6.36 -38.02
CA LEU A 34 11.60 7.34 -37.00
C LEU A 34 10.39 7.77 -36.17
N ALA A 35 9.24 8.05 -36.79
CA ALA A 35 8.02 8.45 -36.09
C ALA A 35 7.55 7.38 -35.09
N ILE A 36 7.60 6.09 -35.47
CA ILE A 36 7.26 4.96 -34.60
C ILE A 36 8.27 4.83 -33.45
N ASN A 37 9.58 4.96 -33.74
CA ASN A 37 10.63 4.89 -32.72
C ASN A 37 10.61 6.06 -31.72
N PHE A 38 10.25 7.26 -32.19
CA PHE A 38 10.15 8.43 -31.32
C PHE A 38 8.94 8.32 -30.39
N SER A 39 7.83 7.77 -30.89
CA SER A 39 6.63 7.49 -30.11
C SER A 39 6.89 6.50 -28.97
N SER A 40 7.64 5.42 -29.23
CA SER A 40 7.92 4.40 -28.21
C SER A 40 8.88 4.88 -27.11
N ARG A 41 9.86 5.74 -27.44
CA ARG A 41 10.82 6.28 -26.45
C ARG A 41 10.21 7.30 -25.50
N ILE A 42 9.26 8.10 -25.97
CA ILE A 42 8.54 9.08 -25.13
C ILE A 42 7.55 8.37 -24.18
N SER A 43 6.93 7.28 -24.66
CA SER A 43 5.93 6.53 -23.90
C SER A 43 6.52 5.70 -22.74
N ALA A 44 7.80 5.36 -22.78
CA ALA A 44 8.44 4.52 -21.76
C ALA A 44 8.92 5.31 -20.52
N ALA A 45 9.15 6.63 -20.63
CA ALA A 45 9.68 7.44 -19.53
C ALA A 45 8.59 7.94 -18.56
N GLN A 46 7.38 8.19 -19.05
CA GLN A 46 6.23 8.63 -18.24
C GLN A 46 5.84 7.64 -17.13
N PRO A 47 5.62 6.33 -17.40
CA PRO A 47 5.16 5.40 -16.37
C PRO A 47 6.19 5.19 -15.27
N LEU A 48 7.49 5.31 -15.56
CA LEU A 48 8.53 5.17 -14.55
C LEU A 48 8.55 6.37 -13.59
N GLN A 49 8.34 7.59 -14.11
CA GLN A 49 8.26 8.79 -13.29
C GLN A 49 7.01 8.79 -12.40
N GLU A 50 5.87 8.32 -12.93
CA GLU A 50 4.63 8.14 -12.15
C GLU A 50 4.75 7.08 -11.06
N ALA A 51 5.45 5.97 -11.35
CA ALA A 51 5.73 4.95 -10.35
C ALA A 51 6.63 5.48 -9.23
N PHE A 52 7.69 6.22 -9.60
CA PHE A 52 8.59 6.84 -8.63
C PHE A 52 7.86 7.85 -7.74
N SER A 53 7.06 8.75 -8.33
CA SER A 53 6.32 9.75 -7.55
C SER A 53 5.29 9.11 -6.62
N ARG A 54 4.64 8.02 -7.06
CA ARG A 54 3.72 7.26 -6.21
C ARG A 54 4.42 6.67 -4.99
N VAL A 55 5.54 5.96 -5.21
CA VAL A 55 6.30 5.35 -4.12
C VAL A 55 6.86 6.41 -3.18
N GLN A 56 7.35 7.53 -3.70
CA GLN A 56 7.84 8.63 -2.86
C GLN A 56 6.72 9.21 -1.97
N ASN A 57 5.53 9.46 -2.53
CA ASN A 57 4.40 9.96 -1.75
C ASN A 57 3.97 8.98 -0.65
N GLU A 58 4.06 7.67 -0.92
CA GLU A 58 3.75 6.63 0.06
C GLU A 58 4.77 6.59 1.20
N ILE A 59 6.06 6.73 0.88
CA ILE A 59 7.13 6.86 1.87
C ILE A 59 6.89 8.09 2.75
N ASP A 60 6.64 9.25 2.16
CA ASP A 60 6.43 10.50 2.90
C ASP A 60 5.22 10.39 3.86
N ALA A 61 4.14 9.73 3.42
CA ALA A 61 2.97 9.48 4.24
C ALA A 61 3.26 8.53 5.41
N LEU A 62 4.01 7.45 5.16
CA LEU A 62 4.40 6.48 6.19
C LEU A 62 5.36 7.07 7.21
N GLU A 63 6.30 7.91 6.78
CA GLU A 63 7.22 8.61 7.69
C GLU A 63 6.48 9.59 8.60
N ALA A 64 5.52 10.35 8.05
CA ALA A 64 4.68 11.25 8.83
C ALA A 64 3.86 10.48 9.87
N GLU A 65 3.27 9.36 9.48
CA GLU A 65 2.50 8.52 10.39
C GLU A 65 3.38 7.88 11.47
N HIS A 66 4.55 7.38 11.10
CA HIS A 66 5.52 6.82 12.04
C HIS A 66 5.96 7.87 13.07
N ALA A 67 6.25 9.11 12.64
CA ALA A 67 6.59 10.20 13.55
C ALA A 67 5.43 10.52 14.51
N ARG A 68 4.19 10.55 14.02
CA ARG A 68 2.99 10.78 14.84
C ARG A 68 2.81 9.68 15.88
N LEU A 69 2.91 8.42 15.47
CA LEU A 69 2.76 7.27 16.37
C LEU A 69 3.88 7.19 17.40
N THR A 70 5.11 7.53 17.00
CA THR A 70 6.25 7.58 17.91
C THR A 70 6.03 8.63 19.00
N ALA A 71 5.61 9.85 18.60
CA ALA A 71 5.30 10.92 19.55
C ALA A 71 4.16 10.53 20.52
N LEU A 72 3.12 9.86 20.00
CA LEU A 72 2.03 9.36 20.84
C LEU A 72 2.53 8.30 21.83
N ARG A 73 3.35 7.35 21.38
CA ARG A 73 3.94 6.32 22.24
C ARG A 73 4.79 6.94 23.34
N ASP A 74 5.66 7.89 22.99
CA ASP A 74 6.48 8.61 23.97
C ASP A 74 5.63 9.36 24.99
N TYR A 75 4.55 10.01 24.54
CA TYR A 75 3.61 10.70 25.42
C TYR A 75 2.89 9.74 26.38
N VAL A 76 2.36 8.61 25.89
CA VAL A 76 1.66 7.63 26.73
C VAL A 76 2.59 6.98 27.76
N MET A 77 3.87 6.83 27.43
CA MET A 77 4.89 6.31 28.36
C MET A 77 5.42 7.34 29.36
N SER A 78 4.98 8.61 29.27
CA SER A 78 5.50 9.68 30.10
C SER A 78 4.75 9.82 31.44
N ASP A 79 5.44 10.27 32.48
CA ASP A 79 4.86 10.51 33.81
C ASP A 79 3.62 11.45 33.78
N PRO A 80 3.58 12.54 32.97
CA PRO A 80 2.38 13.37 32.85
C PRO A 80 1.14 12.60 32.36
N TYR A 81 1.31 11.59 31.51
CA TYR A 81 0.20 10.74 31.08
C TYR A 81 -0.27 9.85 32.23
N VAL A 82 0.66 9.20 32.94
CA VAL A 82 0.35 8.38 34.12
C VAL A 82 -0.40 9.20 35.17
N GLU A 83 0.06 10.42 35.45
CA GLU A 83 -0.58 11.31 36.41
C GLU A 83 -2.00 11.71 35.97
N ARG A 84 -2.20 12.00 34.67
CA ARG A 84 -3.54 12.30 34.14
C ARG A 84 -4.47 11.10 34.27
N TRP A 85 -4.03 9.93 33.80
CA TRP A 85 -4.80 8.70 33.90
C TRP A 85 -5.16 8.36 35.35
N ALA A 86 -4.20 8.52 36.27
CA ALA A 86 -4.40 8.27 37.70
C ALA A 86 -5.53 9.14 38.27
N ARG A 87 -5.65 10.40 37.85
CA ARG A 87 -6.72 11.30 38.32
C ARG A 87 -8.05 11.05 37.60
N ASP A 88 -8.02 10.91 36.28
CA ASP A 88 -9.22 10.87 35.44
C ASP A 88 -9.92 9.51 35.55
N ASP A 89 -9.18 8.43 35.33
CA ASP A 89 -9.72 7.06 35.29
C ASP A 89 -9.45 6.31 36.61
N GLY A 90 -8.22 6.42 37.13
CA GLY A 90 -7.79 5.71 38.34
C GLY A 90 -8.41 6.24 39.64
N LYS A 91 -9.00 7.44 39.62
CA LYS A 91 -9.53 8.16 40.80
C LYS A 91 -8.54 8.22 41.98
N MET A 92 -7.24 8.18 41.66
CA MET A 92 -6.14 8.24 42.61
C MET A 92 -5.88 9.70 42.99
N ILE A 93 -5.57 9.92 44.26
CA ILE A 93 -5.32 11.24 44.85
C ILE A 93 -3.95 11.25 45.55
N ARG A 94 -3.28 12.40 45.57
CA ARG A 94 -2.02 12.54 46.32
C ARG A 94 -2.31 12.70 47.83
N PRO A 95 -1.31 12.43 48.69
CA PRO A 95 -1.45 12.70 50.12
C PRO A 95 -1.89 14.15 50.39
N GLY A 96 -3.03 14.33 51.04
CA GLY A 96 -3.61 15.64 51.36
C GLY A 96 -4.65 16.18 50.36
N GLU A 97 -4.89 15.50 49.23
CA GLU A 97 -5.98 15.82 48.31
C GLU A 97 -7.30 15.17 48.78
N VAL A 98 -8.46 15.75 48.43
CA VAL A 98 -9.81 15.20 48.72
C VAL A 98 -10.57 15.06 47.41
N LEU A 99 -11.03 13.83 47.10
CA LEU A 99 -11.83 13.55 45.91
C LEU A 99 -13.31 13.86 46.19
N TYR A 100 -13.91 14.75 45.40
CA TYR A 100 -15.35 15.03 45.42
C TYR A 100 -16.04 14.32 44.26
N VAL A 101 -17.01 13.44 44.58
CA VAL A 101 -17.86 12.77 43.59
C VAL A 101 -19.25 13.39 43.67
N PRO A 102 -19.70 14.16 42.66
CA PRO A 102 -21.02 14.76 42.68
C PRO A 102 -22.09 13.68 42.47
N VAL A 103 -23.01 13.58 43.43
CA VAL A 103 -24.17 12.70 43.36
C VAL A 103 -25.40 13.51 42.96
N PRO A 104 -26.19 13.07 41.97
CA PRO A 104 -27.42 13.75 41.60
C PRO A 104 -28.43 13.73 42.75
N SER A 105 -29.11 14.86 42.95
CA SER A 105 -30.10 15.03 44.03
C SER A 105 -31.26 14.04 43.87
N GLY A 106 -31.55 13.26 44.92
CA GLY A 106 -32.63 12.27 44.96
C GLY A 106 -32.18 10.81 45.01
N VAL A 107 -30.87 10.54 44.99
CA VAL A 107 -30.29 9.20 45.19
C VAL A 107 -29.75 9.10 46.62
N GLU A 108 -30.32 8.21 47.42
CA GLU A 108 -29.78 7.86 48.73
C GLU A 108 -28.56 6.95 48.52
N VAL A 109 -27.38 7.46 48.85
CA VAL A 109 -26.13 6.72 48.71
C VAL A 109 -26.00 5.79 49.89
N GLU A 110 -26.34 4.52 49.69
CA GLU A 110 -26.04 3.48 50.66
C GLU A 110 -24.51 3.35 50.77
N GLU A 111 -23.98 3.38 51.99
CA GLU A 111 -22.54 3.28 52.25
C GLU A 111 -22.08 1.85 51.91
N VAL A 112 -21.83 1.59 50.63
CA VAL A 112 -21.33 0.30 50.17
C VAL A 112 -19.90 0.19 50.67
N VAL A 113 -19.70 -0.62 51.71
CA VAL A 113 -18.37 -1.08 52.14
C VAL A 113 -17.65 -1.57 50.88
N PRO A 114 -16.50 -0.97 50.49
CA PRO A 114 -15.82 -1.38 49.28
C PRO A 114 -15.52 -2.88 49.42
N PRO A 115 -15.96 -3.72 48.46
CA PRO A 115 -15.61 -5.12 48.49
C PRO A 115 -14.07 -5.22 48.55
N PRO A 116 -13.52 -6.18 49.29
CA PRO A 116 -12.07 -6.35 49.35
C PRO A 116 -11.53 -6.40 47.92
N VAL A 117 -10.59 -5.51 47.61
CA VAL A 117 -9.89 -5.53 46.32
C VAL A 117 -9.09 -6.83 46.30
N VAL A 118 -9.68 -7.87 45.74
CA VAL A 118 -8.98 -9.08 45.37
C VAL A 118 -8.11 -8.66 44.20
N LEU A 119 -6.84 -8.37 44.46
CA LEU A 119 -5.80 -8.42 43.45
C LEU A 119 -5.75 -9.88 43.01
N ALA A 120 -6.68 -10.28 42.15
CA ALA A 120 -6.50 -11.50 41.38
C ALA A 120 -5.21 -11.25 40.62
N ASP A 121 -4.19 -12.06 40.88
CA ASP A 121 -3.08 -12.18 39.96
C ASP A 121 -3.73 -12.38 38.60
N ILE A 122 -3.66 -11.36 37.75
CA ILE A 122 -4.07 -11.49 36.36
C ILE A 122 -3.00 -12.39 35.79
N GLN A 123 -3.19 -13.69 35.99
CA GLN A 123 -2.56 -14.74 35.22
C GLN A 123 -3.10 -14.49 33.82
N THR A 124 -2.40 -13.63 33.07
CA THR A 124 -2.37 -13.74 31.63
C THR A 124 -1.72 -15.10 31.38
N SER A 125 -2.50 -16.18 31.55
CA SER A 125 -2.29 -17.37 30.76
C SER A 125 -2.51 -16.90 29.34
N GLU A 126 -1.45 -16.38 28.72
CA GLU A 126 -1.26 -16.49 27.28
C GLU A 126 -1.60 -17.95 27.01
N ASP A 127 -2.81 -18.21 26.50
CA ASP A 127 -3.04 -19.42 25.73
C ASP A 127 -1.98 -19.32 24.64
N GLU A 128 -0.88 -20.04 24.88
CA GLU A 128 0.36 -19.95 24.12
C GLU A 128 0.07 -20.63 22.78
N VAL A 129 -0.70 -19.94 21.93
CA VAL A 129 -0.95 -20.34 20.55
C VAL A 129 0.44 -20.45 19.94
N GLN A 130 0.86 -21.69 19.73
CA GLN A 130 2.22 -21.96 19.31
C GLN A 130 2.43 -21.26 17.97
N THR A 131 3.55 -20.57 17.79
CA THR A 131 3.78 -19.71 16.62
C THR A 131 3.51 -20.42 15.28
N TRP A 132 3.71 -21.74 15.20
CA TRP A 132 3.42 -22.54 14.01
C TRP A 132 1.92 -22.67 13.69
N GLU A 133 1.02 -22.62 14.67
CA GLU A 133 -0.44 -22.65 14.48
C GLU A 133 -0.92 -21.37 13.79
N LEU A 134 -0.31 -20.23 14.14
CA LEU A 134 -0.54 -18.95 13.46
C LEU A 134 -0.07 -19.00 12.00
N TRP A 135 1.12 -19.54 11.75
CA TRP A 135 1.62 -19.74 10.39
C TRP A 135 0.70 -20.66 9.59
N TRP A 136 0.20 -21.73 10.20
CA TRP A 136 -0.72 -22.66 9.55
C TRP A 136 -2.00 -21.97 9.10
N GLY A 137 -2.65 -21.19 9.97
CA GLY A 137 -3.84 -20.42 9.64
C GLY A 137 -3.61 -19.44 8.48
N LEU A 138 -2.44 -18.79 8.43
CA LEU A 138 -2.08 -17.88 7.34
C LEU A 138 -1.92 -18.58 5.98
N PHE A 139 -1.40 -19.82 5.95
CA PHE A 139 -1.16 -20.54 4.70
C PHE A 139 -2.35 -21.35 4.19
N PHE A 140 -3.17 -21.87 5.11
CA PHE A 140 -4.21 -22.86 4.77
C PHE A 140 -5.64 -22.40 5.06
N ASP A 141 -5.82 -21.22 5.68
CA ASP A 141 -7.13 -20.67 6.07
C ASP A 141 -8.00 -21.69 6.84
N SER A 142 -7.33 -22.54 7.64
CA SER A 142 -7.93 -23.59 8.45
C SER A 142 -7.26 -23.65 9.82
N PRO A 143 -7.96 -24.14 10.85
CA PRO A 143 -7.32 -24.44 12.13
C PRO A 143 -6.26 -25.52 11.92
N ALA A 144 -5.16 -25.41 12.68
CA ALA A 144 -4.11 -26.42 12.69
C ALA A 144 -4.67 -27.77 13.15
N PRO A 145 -4.19 -28.89 12.57
CA PRO A 145 -4.60 -30.22 13.02
C PRO A 145 -4.12 -30.47 14.45
N ASN A 146 -5.02 -30.94 15.32
CA ASN A 146 -4.68 -31.40 16.66
C ASN A 146 -3.97 -32.75 16.56
N PHE A 147 -2.71 -32.83 16.99
CA PHE A 147 -1.92 -34.08 17.08
C PHE A 147 -2.01 -34.70 18.47
#